data_AF-A0A9D1QX14-F1
#
_entry.id   AF-A0A9D1QX14-F1
#
_cell.length_a   1.000
_cell.length_b   1.000
_cell.length_c   1.000
_cell.angle_alpha   90.00
_cell.angle_beta   90.00
_cell.angle_gamma   90.00
#
_symmetry.space_group_name_H-M   'P 1'
#
loop_
_entity.id
_entity.type
_entity.pdbx_description
1 polymer ?
#
loop_
_entity_poly.entity_id
_entity_poly.type
_entity_poly.pdbx_seq_one_letter_code
_entity_poly.pdbx_strand_id
1 'polypeptide(L)'
;MSVLTNQVGEKAKGRLLTNKRDVPFVLGFRYPLEKKFTLTELEKRNNKELQGFLDKVAQMSVQQVDELYARAPDKNDTYRDMQVYHYEVTRSFRIHVVCEDGIYKIIRFDPNHKVHD
;
A
#
# COMPACT_ATOMS: atom_id res chain seq x y z
N MET A 1 2.05 38.10 -27.87
CA MET A 1 3.02 38.23 -26.77
C MET A 1 2.53 37.37 -25.61
N SER A 2 3.10 36.18 -25.43
CA SER A 2 2.69 35.24 -24.38
C SER A 2 3.38 35.61 -23.07
N VAL A 3 2.63 35.77 -21.98
CA VAL A 3 3.19 36.05 -20.65
C VAL A 3 3.56 34.72 -20.01
N LEU A 4 4.86 34.46 -19.90
CA LEU A 4 5.42 33.36 -19.11
C LEU A 4 5.39 33.77 -17.65
N THR A 5 4.69 32.99 -16.82
CA THR A 5 4.51 33.26 -15.39
C THR A 5 5.82 33.15 -14.62
N ASN A 6 6.16 34.21 -13.88
CA ASN A 6 7.17 34.22 -12.84
C ASN A 6 6.70 33.33 -11.68
N GLN A 7 7.30 32.15 -11.53
CA GLN A 7 7.26 31.41 -10.25
C GLN A 7 8.63 31.48 -9.60
N VAL A 8 8.79 32.50 -8.75
CA VAL A 8 9.92 32.62 -7.82
C VAL A 8 9.59 31.75 -6.61
N GLY A 9 10.40 30.72 -6.35
CA GLY A 9 10.65 30.26 -4.98
C GLY A 9 9.89 29.06 -4.43
N GLU A 10 9.11 28.29 -5.19
CA GLU A 10 8.60 27.01 -4.70
C GLU A 10 9.54 25.86 -5.09
N LYS A 11 10.13 25.19 -4.09
CA LYS A 11 10.83 23.91 -4.31
C LYS A 11 9.88 22.99 -5.06
N ALA A 12 10.24 22.60 -6.28
CA ALA A 12 9.46 21.68 -7.10
C ALA A 12 9.26 20.36 -6.32
N LYS A 13 8.14 20.24 -5.62
CA LYS A 13 7.67 18.95 -5.10
C LYS A 13 7.35 18.14 -6.34
N GLY A 14 8.08 17.04 -6.55
CA GLY A 14 7.89 16.15 -7.68
C GLY A 14 6.40 15.84 -7.84
N ARG A 15 5.79 16.36 -8.90
CA ARG A 15 4.39 16.13 -9.22
C ARG A 15 4.32 14.78 -9.92
N LEU A 16 3.43 13.91 -9.46
CA LEU A 16 3.12 12.66 -10.18
C LEU A 16 2.81 13.01 -11.64
N LEU A 17 3.60 12.43 -12.55
CA LEU A 17 3.54 12.72 -13.99
C LEU A 17 2.17 12.33 -14.58
N THR A 18 1.45 11.41 -13.92
CA THR A 18 0.08 11.03 -14.24
C THR A 18 -0.59 10.42 -13.01
N ASN A 19 -1.91 10.63 -12.88
CA ASN A 19 -2.74 9.95 -11.87
C ASN A 19 -3.29 8.61 -12.37
N LYS A 20 -3.06 8.25 -13.64
CA LYS A 20 -3.55 6.99 -14.20
C LYS A 20 -2.63 5.84 -13.80
N ARG A 21 -3.02 5.10 -12.76
CA ARG A 21 -2.41 3.83 -12.35
C ARG A 21 -3.25 2.65 -12.85
N ASP A 22 -3.57 2.67 -14.14
CA ASP A 22 -4.32 1.60 -14.81
C ASP A 22 -3.40 0.42 -15.17
N VAL A 23 -2.55 0.06 -14.21
CA VAL A 23 -1.61 -1.06 -14.30
C VAL A 23 -2.09 -2.16 -13.35
N PRO A 24 -1.83 -3.44 -13.67
CA PRO A 24 -2.23 -4.54 -12.80
C PRO A 24 -1.69 -4.37 -11.38
N PHE A 25 -2.53 -4.64 -10.38
CA PHE A 25 -2.08 -4.70 -9.00
C PHE A 25 -1.34 -6.02 -8.76
N VAL A 26 -0.04 -5.94 -8.46
CA VAL A 26 0.80 -7.11 -8.22
C VAL A 26 1.29 -7.10 -6.78
N LEU A 27 0.91 -8.13 -6.01
CA LEU A 27 1.47 -8.41 -4.69
C LEU A 27 2.65 -9.37 -4.80
N GLY A 28 3.69 -9.15 -4.01
CA GLY A 28 4.84 -10.04 -3.94
C GLY A 28 5.48 -10.09 -2.57
N PHE A 29 6.37 -11.06 -2.40
CA PHE A 29 7.27 -11.13 -1.26
C PHE A 29 8.70 -10.89 -1.73
N ARG A 30 9.44 -10.07 -0.97
CA ARG A 30 10.87 -9.80 -1.20
C ARG A 30 11.61 -9.73 0.13
N TYR A 31 10.98 -9.12 1.12
CA TYR A 31 11.55 -8.93 2.45
C TYR A 31 10.96 -9.92 3.46
N PRO A 32 11.71 -10.26 4.52
CA PRO A 32 11.14 -10.92 5.68
C PRO A 32 10.00 -10.07 6.24
N LEU A 33 8.89 -10.74 6.58
CA LEU A 33 7.80 -10.09 7.28
C LEU A 33 8.29 -9.63 8.66
N GLU A 34 7.80 -8.50 9.13
CA GLU A 34 8.19 -8.00 10.44
C GLU A 34 7.69 -8.92 11.57
N LYS A 35 8.49 -9.02 12.63
CA LYS A 35 8.23 -9.92 13.76
C LYS A 35 6.81 -9.68 14.31
N LYS A 36 6.08 -10.77 14.57
CA LYS A 36 4.68 -10.81 15.04
C LYS A 36 3.60 -10.45 14.00
N PHE A 37 3.99 -10.16 12.77
CA PHE A 37 3.09 -9.89 11.64
C PHE A 37 3.30 -10.89 10.49
N THR A 38 3.62 -12.12 10.86
CA THR A 38 3.89 -13.26 9.97
C THR A 38 2.62 -14.08 9.75
N LEU A 39 2.66 -14.93 8.71
CA LEU A 39 1.59 -15.90 8.45
C LEU A 39 1.37 -16.90 9.61
N THR A 40 2.36 -17.09 10.48
CA THR A 40 2.27 -18.01 11.64
C THR A 40 1.35 -17.50 12.73
N GLU A 41 1.24 -16.18 12.88
CA GLU A 41 0.39 -15.56 13.90
C GLU A 41 -1.07 -15.39 13.43
N LEU A 42 -1.36 -15.74 12.17
CA LEU A 42 -2.71 -15.66 11.61
C LEU A 42 -3.56 -16.83 12.09
N GLU A 43 -4.74 -16.51 12.62
CA GLU A 43 -5.75 -17.52 12.91
C GLU A 43 -6.40 -18.03 11.62
N LYS A 44 -7.05 -19.20 11.70
CA LYS A 44 -7.80 -19.78 10.56
C LYS A 44 -8.82 -18.81 9.97
N ARG A 45 -9.41 -17.94 10.80
CA ARG A 45 -10.31 -16.88 10.36
C ARG A 45 -9.59 -15.86 9.47
N ASN A 46 -8.42 -15.39 9.88
CA ASN A 46 -7.64 -14.42 9.11
C ASN A 46 -7.23 -14.99 7.76
N ASN A 47 -6.91 -16.29 7.67
CA ASN A 47 -6.58 -16.92 6.39
C ASN A 47 -7.75 -16.87 5.39
N LYS A 48 -9.00 -17.04 5.86
CA LYS A 48 -10.18 -16.90 4.99
C LYS A 48 -10.40 -15.46 4.53
N GLU A 49 -10.21 -14.51 5.44
CA GLU A 49 -10.31 -13.08 5.14
C GLU A 49 -9.24 -12.65 4.12
N LEU A 50 -8.00 -13.10 4.32
CA LEU A 50 -6.89 -12.87 3.41
C LEU A 50 -7.17 -13.47 2.03
N GLN A 51 -7.59 -14.74 1.97
CA GLN A 51 -7.92 -15.38 0.70
C GLN A 51 -9.02 -14.59 -0.04
N GLY A 52 -10.09 -14.22 0.67
CA GLY A 52 -11.17 -13.45 0.08
C GLY A 52 -10.76 -12.05 -0.41
N PHE A 53 -9.75 -11.44 0.20
CA PHE A 53 -9.14 -10.22 -0.32
C PHE A 53 -8.31 -10.48 -1.57
N LEU A 54 -7.43 -11.49 -1.55
CA LEU A 54 -6.59 -11.86 -2.69
C LEU A 54 -7.44 -12.17 -3.93
N ASP A 55 -8.52 -12.93 -3.76
CA ASP A 55 -9.45 -13.28 -4.85
C ASP A 55 -10.10 -12.03 -5.48
N LYS A 56 -10.42 -11.00 -4.66
CA LYS A 56 -11.02 -9.75 -5.15
C LYS A 56 -10.03 -8.89 -5.92
N VAL A 57 -8.79 -8.82 -5.47
CA VAL A 57 -7.79 -7.91 -6.05
C VAL A 57 -7.01 -8.52 -7.22
N ALA A 58 -7.06 -9.83 -7.42
CA ALA A 58 -6.28 -10.56 -8.44
C ALA A 58 -6.49 -10.10 -9.89
N GLN A 59 -7.56 -9.35 -10.18
CA GLN A 59 -7.87 -8.81 -11.51
C GLN A 59 -8.07 -7.29 -11.51
N MET A 60 -7.73 -6.63 -10.41
CA MET A 60 -7.88 -5.19 -10.27
C MET A 60 -6.62 -4.45 -10.69
N SER A 61 -6.81 -3.23 -11.21
CA SER A 61 -5.70 -2.29 -11.37
C SER A 61 -5.32 -1.68 -10.02
N VAL A 62 -4.11 -1.15 -9.93
CA VAL A 62 -3.63 -0.41 -8.75
C VAL A 62 -4.62 0.68 -8.34
N GLN A 63 -5.15 1.44 -9.30
CA GLN A 63 -6.13 2.48 -9.01
C GLN A 63 -7.39 1.93 -8.34
N GLN A 64 -7.95 0.83 -8.86
CA GLN A 64 -9.15 0.21 -8.29
C GLN A 64 -8.90 -0.31 -6.86
N VAL A 65 -7.71 -0.91 -6.62
CA VAL A 65 -7.35 -1.38 -5.28
C VAL A 65 -7.16 -0.21 -4.32
N ASP A 66 -6.48 0.85 -4.75
CA ASP A 66 -6.27 2.05 -3.95
C ASP A 66 -7.62 2.71 -3.57
N GLU A 67 -8.54 2.84 -4.52
CA GLU A 67 -9.87 3.44 -4.28
C GLU A 67 -10.73 2.63 -3.29
N LEU A 68 -10.67 1.31 -3.36
CA LEU A 68 -11.52 0.42 -2.56
C LEU A 68 -10.93 0.10 -1.19
N TYR A 69 -9.62 -0.09 -1.11
CA TYR A 69 -8.98 -0.72 0.05
C TYR A 69 -7.88 0.13 0.68
N ALA A 70 -7.33 1.14 0.00
CA ALA A 70 -6.30 1.95 0.64
C ALA A 70 -6.86 2.74 1.81
N ARG A 71 -6.05 2.85 2.85
CA ARG A 71 -6.25 3.75 3.98
C ARG A 71 -5.16 4.78 4.03
N ALA A 72 -5.47 5.88 4.72
CA ALA A 72 -4.51 6.97 4.89
C ALA A 72 -3.24 6.39 5.51
N PRO A 73 -2.10 6.49 4.80
CA PRO A 73 -0.84 6.04 5.36
C PRO A 73 -0.47 6.93 6.55
N ASP A 74 0.15 6.34 7.57
CA ASP A 74 0.83 7.15 8.58
C ASP A 74 2.05 7.83 7.94
N LYS A 75 2.22 9.12 8.22
CA LYS A 75 3.32 9.93 7.67
C LYS A 75 4.68 9.49 8.18
N ASN A 76 4.74 8.79 9.32
CA ASN A 76 5.98 8.33 9.92
C ASN A 76 6.25 6.84 9.66
N ASP A 77 5.25 6.08 9.18
CA ASP A 77 5.40 4.65 8.90
C ASP A 77 6.15 4.45 7.58
N THR A 78 7.45 4.21 7.74
CA THR A 78 8.38 3.98 6.65
C THR A 78 9.10 2.66 6.85
N TYR A 79 9.35 1.96 5.74
CA TYR A 79 10.12 0.74 5.72
C TYR A 79 11.29 0.91 4.75
N ARG A 80 12.52 0.96 5.26
CA ARG A 80 13.74 1.21 4.47
C ARG A 80 13.62 2.48 3.62
N ASP A 81 13.22 3.58 4.24
CA ASP A 81 13.00 4.89 3.61
C ASP A 81 11.88 4.93 2.54
N MET A 82 11.10 3.85 2.38
CA MET A 82 9.92 3.80 1.53
C MET A 82 8.65 3.99 2.36
N GLN A 83 7.70 4.74 1.80
CA GLN A 83 6.38 4.91 2.41
C GLN A 83 5.64 3.57 2.45
N VAL A 84 5.10 3.23 3.62
CA VAL A 84 4.24 2.06 3.78
C VAL A 84 2.81 2.41 3.33
N TYR A 85 2.23 1.53 2.51
CA TYR A 85 0.84 1.57 2.07
C TYR A 85 0.02 0.60 2.90
N HIS A 86 -1.19 1.04 3.27
CA HIS A 86 -2.08 0.34 4.19
C HIS A 86 -3.32 -0.11 3.42
N TYR A 87 -3.52 -1.42 3.27
CA TYR A 87 -4.70 -1.98 2.60
C TYR A 87 -5.65 -2.66 3.59
N GLU A 88 -6.94 -2.28 3.54
CA GLU A 88 -8.03 -2.89 4.28
C GLU A 88 -8.41 -4.26 3.72
N VAL A 89 -8.14 -5.33 4.47
CA VAL A 89 -8.71 -6.65 4.18
C VAL A 89 -10.08 -6.76 4.82
N THR A 90 -10.17 -6.38 6.09
CA THR A 90 -11.40 -6.21 6.86
C THR A 90 -11.26 -5.01 7.81
N ARG A 91 -12.31 -4.67 8.56
CA ARG A 91 -12.25 -3.59 9.55
C ARG A 91 -11.08 -3.72 10.55
N SER A 92 -10.71 -4.95 10.90
CA SER A 92 -9.60 -5.25 11.81
C SER A 92 -8.34 -5.74 11.11
N PHE A 93 -8.42 -6.27 9.89
CA PHE A 93 -7.25 -6.84 9.22
C PHE A 93 -6.68 -5.86 8.18
N ARG A 94 -5.42 -5.46 8.39
CA ARG A 94 -4.60 -4.69 7.44
C ARG A 94 -3.48 -5.53 6.82
N ILE A 95 -3.17 -5.23 5.56
CA ILE A 95 -1.92 -5.63 4.92
C ILE A 95 -1.08 -4.37 4.72
N HIS A 96 0.15 -4.40 5.21
CA HIS A 96 1.12 -3.33 4.98
C HIS A 96 2.07 -3.75 3.87
N VAL A 97 2.26 -2.86 2.91
CA VAL A 97 3.12 -3.10 1.75
C VAL A 97 3.98 -1.89 1.43
N VAL A 98 5.09 -2.12 0.74
CA VAL A 98 5.85 -1.05 0.08
C VAL A 98 5.82 -1.26 -1.43
N CYS A 99 5.73 -0.18 -2.20
CA CYS A 99 5.76 -0.24 -3.65
C CYS A 99 7.20 -0.05 -4.15
N GLU A 100 7.75 -1.09 -4.77
CA GLU A 100 9.10 -1.10 -5.33
C GLU A 100 9.02 -1.70 -6.75
N ASP A 101 9.53 -0.97 -7.73
CA ASP A 101 9.48 -1.34 -9.16
C ASP A 101 8.07 -1.68 -9.67
N GLY A 102 7.05 -1.00 -9.14
CA GLY A 102 5.65 -1.22 -9.49
C GLY A 102 5.03 -2.48 -8.88
N ILE A 103 5.73 -3.17 -7.99
CA ILE A 103 5.23 -4.35 -7.29
C ILE A 103 5.08 -4.02 -5.79
N TYR A 104 3.91 -4.36 -5.26
CA TYR A 104 3.56 -4.13 -3.86
C TYR A 104 4.08 -5.29 -3.01
N LYS A 105 5.19 -5.05 -2.32
CA LYS A 105 5.87 -6.04 -1.48
C LYS A 105 5.25 -6.07 -0.10
N ILE A 106 4.72 -7.22 0.31
CA ILE A 106 4.13 -7.39 1.64
C ILE A 106 5.24 -7.38 2.70
N ILE A 107 5.04 -6.57 3.73
CA ILE A 107 5.95 -6.45 4.88
C ILE A 107 5.29 -6.84 6.20
N ARG A 108 3.97 -6.70 6.35
CA ARG A 108 3.23 -7.05 7.57
C ARG A 108 1.83 -7.57 7.24
N PHE A 109 1.40 -8.64 7.91
CA PHE A 109 -0.01 -9.00 8.06
C PHE A 109 -0.48 -8.61 9.46
N ASP A 110 -1.36 -7.62 9.56
CA ASP A 110 -1.87 -7.13 10.83
C ASP A 110 -3.35 -7.48 11.02
N PRO A 111 -3.67 -8.67 11.55
CA PRO A 111 -5.05 -9.17 11.66
C PRO A 111 -5.93 -8.40 12.65
N ASN A 112 -5.33 -7.58 13.52
CA ASN A 112 -6.00 -6.92 14.62
C ASN A 112 -5.90 -5.39 14.57
N HIS A 113 -5.33 -4.82 13.49
CA HIS A 113 -5.09 -3.39 13.35
C HIS A 113 -4.32 -2.85 14.56
N LYS A 114 -3.33 -3.62 15.03
CA LYS A 114 -2.54 -3.29 16.21
C LYS A 114 -1.37 -2.37 15.86
N VAL A 115 -1.00 -2.25 14.59
CA VAL A 115 0.01 -1.29 14.14
C VAL A 115 -0.67 0.05 13.92
N HIS A 116 -0.40 0.97 14.84
CA HIS A 116 -0.75 2.39 14.72
C HIS A 116 0.47 3.30 14.77
N ASP A 117 1.69 2.75 14.84
CA ASP A 117 2.93 3.50 15.08
C ASP A 117 4.12 2.82 14.39
#